data_AF-A0A935RHZ2-F1
#
_entry.id   AF-A0A935RHZ2-F1
#
_cell.length_a   1.000
_cell.length_b   1.000
_cell.length_c   1.000
_cell.angle_alpha   90.00
_cell.angle_beta   90.00
_cell.angle_gamma   90.00
#
_symmetry.space_group_name_H-M   'P 1'
#
loop_
_entity.id
_entity.type
_entity.pdbx_description
1 polymer ?
#
loop_
_entity_poly.entity_id
_entity_poly.type
_entity_poly.pdbx_seq_one_letter_code
_entity_poly.pdbx_strand_id
1 'polypeptide(L)'
;MKLWKFLIVLGIVGAVAAVLVAGINFLVLPSLVHSNEEVAVPDLRGASPQAAADLLRPLDLEVVVLRTSAHANMGAGLISDQVPAPDAGIRKGRVVKVVVSSGPATTGLTDLVGLSERQAGITLQRDSFQLGRVSRMQKEGLSEPQVVAQHPQPGTKLNKGAVVDLVVAEPGPRTHFLMPDLRGVPLFKARKLIEAAGLLMGEVDTERRGGTADNSILEQRPRAGARVAKGEVVDVLVSSR
;
A
#
# COMPACT_ATOMS: atom_id res chain seq x y z
N MET A 1 -16.19 -94.58 -21.00
CA MET A 1 -17.05 -93.41 -20.69
C MET A 1 -17.78 -93.03 -21.98
N LYS A 2 -19.12 -93.06 -22.02
CA LYS A 2 -19.89 -92.92 -23.28
C LYS A 2 -19.66 -91.52 -23.88
N LEU A 3 -19.15 -91.46 -25.11
CA LEU A 3 -18.74 -90.25 -25.86
C LEU A 3 -19.77 -89.10 -25.78
N TRP A 4 -21.05 -89.43 -25.72
CA TRP A 4 -22.14 -88.46 -25.60
C TRP A 4 -22.11 -87.64 -24.29
N LYS A 5 -21.66 -88.23 -23.17
CA LYS A 5 -21.53 -87.49 -21.90
C LYS A 5 -20.44 -86.40 -21.97
N PHE A 6 -19.37 -86.65 -22.73
CA PHE A 6 -18.30 -85.67 -22.94
C PHE A 6 -18.78 -84.50 -23.81
N LEU A 7 -19.56 -84.78 -24.85
CA LEU A 7 -20.18 -83.75 -25.70
C LEU A 7 -21.16 -82.86 -24.91
N ILE A 8 -21.91 -83.42 -23.97
CA ILE A 8 -22.81 -82.66 -23.10
C ILE A 8 -22.01 -81.72 -22.18
N VAL A 9 -20.96 -82.20 -21.53
CA VAL A 9 -20.12 -81.36 -20.65
C VAL A 9 -19.43 -80.25 -21.44
N LEU A 10 -18.91 -80.55 -22.63
CA LEU A 10 -18.29 -79.55 -23.51
C LEU A 10 -19.30 -78.46 -23.93
N GLY A 11 -20.53 -78.84 -24.26
CA GLY A 11 -21.61 -77.90 -24.57
C GLY A 11 -21.97 -77.00 -23.38
N ILE A 12 -22.03 -77.55 -22.17
CA ILE A 12 -22.30 -76.77 -20.94
C ILE A 12 -21.16 -75.78 -20.67
N VAL A 13 -19.90 -76.22 -20.76
CA VAL A 13 -18.73 -75.35 -20.56
C VAL A 13 -18.70 -74.24 -21.60
N GLY A 14 -18.99 -74.56 -22.87
CA GLY A 14 -19.11 -73.56 -23.94
C GLY A 14 -20.24 -72.54 -23.68
N ALA A 15 -21.40 -73.00 -23.20
CA ALA A 15 -22.51 -72.13 -22.85
C ALA A 15 -22.17 -71.21 -21.66
N VAL A 16 -21.51 -71.72 -20.62
CA VAL A 16 -21.06 -70.92 -19.47
C VAL A 16 -20.02 -69.87 -19.90
N ALA A 17 -19.06 -70.26 -20.73
CA ALA A 17 -18.07 -69.34 -21.28
C ALA A 17 -18.74 -68.23 -22.13
N ALA A 18 -19.72 -68.59 -22.97
CA ALA A 18 -20.47 -67.63 -23.76
C ALA A 18 -21.27 -66.65 -22.90
N VAL A 19 -21.91 -67.13 -21.82
CA VAL A 19 -22.64 -66.29 -20.86
C VAL A 19 -21.68 -65.36 -20.10
N LEU A 20 -20.50 -65.83 -19.72
CA LEU A 20 -19.49 -65.00 -19.07
C LEU A 20 -18.96 -63.91 -20.01
N VAL A 21 -18.65 -64.26 -21.26
CA VAL A 21 -18.22 -63.28 -22.28
C VAL A 21 -19.33 -62.28 -22.57
N ALA A 22 -20.58 -62.73 -22.69
CA ALA A 22 -21.73 -61.84 -22.88
C ALA A 22 -21.97 -60.95 -21.66
N GLY A 23 -21.84 -61.48 -20.44
CA GLY A 23 -21.95 -60.70 -19.21
C GLY A 23 -20.85 -59.64 -19.11
N ILE A 24 -19.61 -59.99 -19.44
CA ILE A 24 -18.51 -59.02 -19.54
C ILE A 24 -18.84 -57.99 -20.62
N ASN A 25 -19.27 -58.40 -21.82
CA ASN A 25 -19.49 -57.50 -22.94
C ASN A 25 -20.71 -56.57 -22.80
N PHE A 26 -21.78 -57.00 -22.11
CA PHE A 26 -23.04 -56.26 -22.02
C PHE A 26 -23.31 -55.65 -20.63
N LEU A 27 -22.64 -56.11 -19.57
CA LEU A 27 -22.82 -55.55 -18.22
C LEU A 27 -21.55 -54.84 -17.73
N VAL A 28 -20.38 -55.45 -17.93
CA VAL A 28 -19.11 -54.93 -17.38
C VAL A 28 -18.45 -53.92 -18.32
N LEU A 29 -18.37 -54.20 -19.63
CA LEU A 29 -17.77 -53.29 -20.60
C LEU A 29 -18.57 -51.98 -20.73
N PRO A 30 -19.91 -51.96 -20.80
CA PRO A 30 -20.64 -50.71 -20.87
C PRO A 30 -20.37 -49.86 -19.63
N SER A 31 -20.48 -50.44 -18.42
CA SER A 31 -20.19 -49.73 -17.16
C SER A 31 -18.76 -49.16 -17.08
N LEU A 32 -17.77 -49.79 -17.72
CA LEU A 32 -16.40 -49.29 -17.84
C LEU A 32 -16.20 -48.25 -18.97
N VAL A 33 -17.06 -48.25 -20.00
CA VAL A 33 -16.91 -47.46 -21.23
C VAL A 33 -17.83 -46.21 -21.27
N HIS A 34 -18.72 -46.01 -20.30
CA HIS A 34 -19.65 -44.85 -20.22
C HIS A 34 -18.98 -43.46 -20.10
N SER A 35 -17.66 -43.32 -20.06
CA SER A 35 -17.00 -42.01 -19.86
C SER A 35 -16.74 -41.21 -21.15
N ASN A 36 -17.58 -41.36 -22.17
CA ASN A 36 -17.52 -40.56 -23.41
C ASN A 36 -18.63 -39.49 -23.52
N GLU A 37 -19.45 -39.30 -22.47
CA GLU A 37 -20.38 -38.17 -22.43
C GLU A 37 -19.60 -36.86 -22.32
N GLU A 38 -19.67 -36.06 -23.37
CA GLU A 38 -19.15 -34.70 -23.39
C GLU A 38 -20.26 -33.72 -23.00
N VAL A 39 -19.88 -32.75 -22.17
CA VAL A 39 -20.70 -31.62 -21.76
C VAL A 39 -20.07 -30.34 -22.29
N ALA A 40 -20.89 -29.38 -22.67
CA ALA A 40 -20.41 -28.06 -23.08
C ALA A 40 -19.94 -27.28 -21.85
N VAL A 41 -18.76 -26.68 -21.93
CA VAL A 41 -18.21 -25.84 -20.86
C VAL A 41 -18.92 -24.48 -20.86
N PRO A 42 -19.56 -24.05 -19.76
CA PRO A 42 -20.16 -22.72 -19.67
C PRO A 42 -19.11 -21.59 -19.77
N ASP A 43 -19.56 -20.36 -20.07
CA ASP A 43 -18.71 -19.18 -19.92
C ASP A 43 -18.60 -18.80 -18.44
N LEU A 44 -17.38 -18.94 -17.91
CA LEU A 44 -17.00 -18.65 -16.53
C LEU A 44 -16.32 -17.28 -16.42
N ARG A 45 -16.05 -16.59 -17.53
CA ARG A 45 -15.37 -15.29 -17.51
C ARG A 45 -16.23 -14.27 -16.77
N GLY A 46 -15.59 -13.49 -15.92
CA GLY A 46 -16.26 -12.52 -15.05
C GLY A 46 -16.92 -13.13 -13.80
N ALA A 47 -17.00 -14.46 -13.66
CA ALA A 47 -17.45 -15.10 -12.43
C ALA A 47 -16.31 -15.19 -11.40
N SER A 48 -16.67 -15.37 -10.12
CA SER A 48 -15.71 -15.75 -9.08
C SER A 48 -15.38 -17.25 -9.17
N PRO A 49 -14.22 -17.71 -8.66
CA PRO A 49 -13.90 -19.14 -8.62
C PRO A 49 -14.96 -19.99 -7.91
N GLN A 50 -15.64 -19.43 -6.90
CA GLN A 50 -16.71 -20.09 -6.17
C GLN A 50 -17.97 -20.22 -7.03
N ALA A 51 -18.40 -19.12 -7.67
CA ALA A 51 -19.55 -19.15 -8.58
C ALA A 51 -19.31 -20.08 -9.77
N ALA A 52 -18.08 -20.11 -10.30
CA ALA A 52 -17.69 -21.05 -11.36
C ALA A 52 -17.76 -22.51 -10.89
N ALA A 53 -17.32 -22.81 -9.66
CA ALA A 53 -17.45 -24.15 -9.09
C ALA A 53 -18.91 -24.58 -8.97
N ASP A 54 -19.80 -23.67 -8.57
CA ASP A 54 -21.23 -23.95 -8.44
C ASP A 54 -21.91 -24.17 -9.81
N LEU A 55 -21.47 -23.46 -10.86
CA LEU A 55 -21.94 -23.66 -12.23
C LEU A 55 -21.45 -24.98 -12.85
N LEU A 56 -20.25 -25.42 -12.48
CA LEU A 56 -19.62 -26.62 -13.05
C LEU A 56 -20.02 -27.92 -12.33
N ARG A 57 -20.34 -27.84 -11.03
CA ARG A 57 -20.78 -29.00 -10.22
C ARG A 57 -21.93 -29.82 -10.85
N PRO A 58 -23.04 -29.23 -11.37
CA PRO A 58 -24.09 -30.02 -12.01
C PRO A 58 -23.68 -30.67 -13.33
N LEU A 59 -22.58 -30.23 -13.95
CA LEU A 59 -22.03 -30.79 -15.18
C LEU A 59 -20.96 -31.87 -14.91
N ASP A 60 -20.74 -32.23 -13.63
CA ASP A 60 -19.65 -33.12 -13.21
C ASP A 60 -18.27 -32.60 -13.66
N LEU A 61 -18.09 -31.28 -13.61
CA LEU A 61 -16.83 -30.60 -13.93
C LEU A 61 -16.26 -29.91 -12.69
N GLU A 62 -14.94 -29.86 -12.62
CA GLU A 62 -14.22 -29.20 -11.53
C GLU A 62 -13.50 -27.95 -12.03
N VAL A 63 -13.40 -26.92 -11.20
CA VAL A 63 -12.62 -25.72 -11.52
C VAL A 63 -11.27 -25.76 -10.83
N VAL A 64 -10.21 -25.47 -11.58
CA VAL A 64 -8.84 -25.33 -11.03
C VAL A 64 -8.26 -23.99 -11.44
N VAL A 65 -7.83 -23.21 -10.45
CA VAL A 65 -7.10 -21.96 -10.71
C VAL A 65 -5.69 -22.31 -11.17
N LEU A 66 -5.42 -22.09 -12.46
CA LEU A 66 -4.12 -22.37 -13.05
C LEU A 66 -3.07 -21.35 -12.59
N ARG A 67 -3.45 -20.07 -12.59
CA ARG A 67 -2.61 -18.94 -12.15
C ARG A 67 -3.46 -17.72 -11.87
N THR A 68 -2.88 -16.78 -11.14
CA THR A 68 -3.41 -15.43 -10.99
C THR A 68 -2.52 -14.45 -11.76
N SER A 69 -3.09 -13.55 -12.56
CA SER A 69 -2.34 -12.58 -13.35
C SER A 69 -2.99 -11.20 -13.37
N ALA A 70 -2.19 -10.15 -13.54
CA ALA A 70 -2.68 -8.79 -13.65
C ALA A 70 -3.55 -8.61 -14.91
N HIS A 71 -4.66 -7.88 -14.77
CA HIS A 71 -5.57 -7.56 -15.85
C HIS A 71 -5.99 -6.10 -15.77
N ALA A 72 -5.79 -5.33 -16.85
CA ALA A 72 -5.93 -3.86 -16.81
C ALA A 72 -7.34 -3.38 -16.48
N ASN A 73 -8.37 -4.08 -16.98
CA ASN A 73 -9.77 -3.61 -16.92
C ASN A 73 -10.68 -4.53 -16.08
N MET A 74 -10.11 -5.46 -15.31
CA MET A 74 -10.90 -6.44 -14.55
C MET A 74 -10.51 -6.42 -13.09
N GLY A 75 -11.49 -6.37 -12.20
CA GLY A 75 -11.27 -6.42 -10.76
C GLY A 75 -10.54 -7.70 -10.32
N ALA A 76 -9.87 -7.63 -9.18
CA ALA A 76 -9.23 -8.79 -8.59
C ALA A 76 -10.27 -9.86 -8.19
N GLY A 77 -9.93 -11.14 -8.36
CA GLY A 77 -10.77 -12.27 -7.96
C GLY A 77 -11.78 -12.74 -9.00
N LEU A 78 -11.82 -12.12 -10.18
CA LEU A 78 -12.66 -12.55 -11.30
C LEU A 78 -11.88 -13.42 -12.28
N ILE A 79 -12.55 -14.39 -12.91
CA ILE A 79 -11.95 -15.23 -13.95
C ILE A 79 -11.78 -14.39 -15.22
N SER A 80 -10.53 -14.23 -15.65
CA SER A 80 -10.19 -13.51 -16.88
C SER A 80 -10.19 -14.41 -18.11
N ASP A 81 -9.83 -15.68 -17.93
CA ASP A 81 -9.69 -16.64 -19.03
C ASP A 81 -9.98 -18.06 -18.54
N GLN A 82 -10.38 -18.93 -19.46
CA GLN A 82 -10.71 -20.33 -19.18
C GLN A 82 -10.21 -21.25 -20.28
N VAL A 83 -9.86 -22.48 -19.89
CA VAL A 83 -9.50 -23.56 -20.80
C VAL A 83 -10.16 -24.85 -20.30
N PRO A 84 -11.00 -25.53 -21.10
CA PRO A 84 -11.40 -25.19 -22.49
C PRO A 84 -12.20 -23.89 -22.64
N ALA A 85 -12.27 -23.38 -23.88
CA ALA A 85 -13.07 -22.21 -24.23
C ALA A 85 -14.58 -22.45 -23.98
N PRO A 86 -15.38 -21.39 -23.83
CA PRO A 86 -16.84 -21.52 -23.72
C PRO A 86 -17.42 -22.36 -24.87
N ASP A 87 -18.45 -23.13 -24.56
CA ASP A 87 -19.16 -24.06 -25.45
C ASP A 87 -18.32 -25.23 -26.00
N ALA A 88 -17.04 -25.34 -25.63
CA ALA A 88 -16.22 -26.49 -25.99
C ALA A 88 -16.73 -27.76 -25.29
N GLY A 89 -16.75 -28.88 -26.00
CA GLY A 89 -17.05 -30.19 -25.44
C GLY A 89 -15.90 -30.68 -24.56
N ILE A 90 -16.20 -31.05 -23.32
CA ILE A 90 -15.27 -31.73 -22.42
C ILE A 90 -15.95 -32.94 -21.80
N ARG A 91 -15.20 -34.02 -21.62
CA ARG A 91 -15.72 -35.20 -20.90
C ARG A 91 -16.05 -34.84 -19.46
N LYS A 92 -17.11 -35.45 -18.93
CA LYS A 92 -17.43 -35.41 -17.50
C LYS A 92 -16.25 -35.90 -16.63
N GLY A 93 -16.17 -35.41 -15.41
CA GLY A 93 -15.08 -35.66 -14.44
C GLY A 93 -13.76 -34.95 -14.76
N ARG A 94 -13.76 -33.96 -15.67
CA ARG A 94 -12.56 -33.22 -16.07
C ARG A 94 -12.52 -31.83 -15.45
N VAL A 95 -11.30 -31.30 -15.40
CA VAL A 95 -11.02 -29.97 -14.85
C VAL A 95 -11.09 -28.89 -15.94
N VAL A 96 -11.76 -27.79 -15.62
CA VAL A 96 -11.70 -26.52 -16.34
C VAL A 96 -10.67 -25.65 -15.64
N LYS A 97 -9.61 -25.31 -16.37
CA LYS A 97 -8.52 -24.47 -15.86
C LYS A 97 -8.89 -23.02 -16.06
N VAL A 98 -8.80 -22.21 -15.02
CA VAL A 98 -9.13 -20.79 -15.08
C VAL A 98 -7.93 -19.92 -14.70
N VAL A 99 -7.85 -18.75 -15.32
CA VAL A 99 -6.92 -17.69 -14.93
C VAL A 99 -7.71 -16.64 -14.17
N VAL A 100 -7.26 -16.31 -12.97
CA VAL A 100 -7.92 -15.31 -12.12
C VAL A 100 -7.19 -13.98 -12.23
N SER A 101 -7.94 -12.88 -12.33
CA SER A 101 -7.39 -11.53 -12.32
C SER A 101 -6.87 -11.18 -10.92
N SER A 102 -5.66 -10.65 -10.81
CA SER A 102 -5.18 -9.95 -9.61
C SER A 102 -5.55 -8.47 -9.59
N GLY A 103 -6.36 -8.00 -10.54
CA GLY A 103 -6.61 -6.57 -10.77
C GLY A 103 -5.53 -5.93 -11.67
N PRO A 104 -5.62 -4.59 -11.86
CA PRO A 104 -4.59 -3.84 -12.57
C PRO A 104 -3.22 -3.99 -11.90
N ALA A 105 -2.14 -3.91 -12.69
CA ALA A 105 -0.79 -3.97 -12.14
C ALA A 105 -0.53 -2.77 -11.21
N THR A 106 -0.18 -3.06 -9.96
CA THR A 106 0.17 -2.04 -8.96
C THR A 106 1.68 -1.96 -8.76
N THR A 107 2.19 -0.75 -8.58
CA THR A 107 3.58 -0.46 -8.17
C THR A 107 3.56 0.22 -6.80
N GLY A 108 4.59 0.00 -5.98
CA GLY A 108 4.73 0.69 -4.69
C GLY A 108 5.17 2.15 -4.88
N LEU A 109 4.55 3.07 -4.15
CA LEU A 109 4.94 4.48 -4.16
C LEU A 109 6.27 4.70 -3.42
N THR A 110 7.22 5.36 -4.07
CA THR A 110 8.51 5.75 -3.48
C THR A 110 8.34 6.90 -2.47
N ASP A 111 9.25 7.00 -1.49
CA ASP A 111 9.34 8.15 -0.61
C ASP A 111 9.98 9.36 -1.31
N LEU A 112 9.28 10.49 -1.27
CA LEU A 112 9.63 11.74 -1.93
C LEU A 112 9.97 12.82 -0.90
N VAL A 113 9.85 12.55 0.40
CA VAL A 113 10.16 13.51 1.45
C VAL A 113 11.66 13.86 1.41
N GLY A 114 11.95 15.16 1.54
CA GLY A 114 13.30 15.72 1.45
C GLY A 114 13.79 16.00 0.02
N LEU A 115 13.06 15.56 -1.02
CA LEU A 115 13.38 15.91 -2.40
C LEU A 115 12.87 17.31 -2.76
N SER A 116 13.48 17.93 -3.77
CA SER A 116 12.90 19.11 -4.42
C SER A 116 11.63 18.73 -5.21
N GLU A 117 10.71 19.68 -5.42
CA GLU A 117 9.50 19.48 -6.24
C GLU A 117 9.84 18.89 -7.62
N ARG A 118 10.93 19.37 -8.25
CA ARG A 118 11.42 18.89 -9.55
C ARG A 118 11.89 17.43 -9.49
N GLN A 119 12.71 17.08 -8.51
CA GLN A 119 13.19 15.70 -8.33
C GLN A 119 12.03 14.75 -8.02
N ALA A 120 11.08 15.17 -7.17
CA ALA A 120 9.89 14.39 -6.87
C ALA A 120 9.06 14.12 -8.14
N GLY A 121 8.89 15.13 -9.01
CA GLY A 121 8.20 14.97 -10.29
C GLY A 121 8.89 13.95 -11.23
N ILE A 122 10.22 13.99 -11.32
CA ILE A 122 10.99 13.02 -12.13
C ILE A 122 10.86 11.59 -11.56
N THR A 123 10.97 11.45 -10.24
CA THR A 123 10.80 10.15 -9.58
C THR A 123 9.41 9.58 -9.81
N LEU A 124 8.36 10.40 -9.67
CA LEU A 124 6.98 9.99 -9.95
C LEU A 124 6.81 9.51 -11.40
N GLN A 125 7.32 10.25 -12.38
CA GLN A 125 7.25 9.84 -13.78
C GLN A 125 7.96 8.51 -14.06
N ARG A 126 9.16 8.33 -13.49
CA ARG A 126 9.92 7.07 -13.59
C ARG A 126 9.12 5.89 -13.03
N ASP A 127 8.43 6.10 -11.92
CA ASP A 127 7.63 5.08 -11.24
C ASP A 127 6.22 4.93 -11.86
N SER A 128 5.96 5.59 -13.00
CA SER A 128 4.67 5.61 -13.71
C SER A 128 3.51 6.20 -12.90
N PHE A 129 3.79 7.17 -12.04
CA PHE A 129 2.80 7.97 -11.30
C PHE A 129 2.73 9.40 -11.85
N GLN A 130 1.65 10.10 -11.50
CA GLN A 130 1.40 11.48 -11.91
C GLN A 130 1.53 12.41 -10.71
N LEU A 131 2.14 13.57 -10.92
CA LEU A 131 2.15 14.64 -9.93
C LEU A 131 0.76 15.28 -9.88
N GLY A 132 0.19 15.31 -8.67
CA GLY A 132 -1.10 15.91 -8.38
C GLY A 132 -0.99 17.34 -7.88
N ARG A 133 -1.78 17.64 -6.86
CA ARG A 133 -1.79 18.95 -6.19
C ARG A 133 -0.50 19.15 -5.41
N VAL A 134 0.14 20.29 -5.62
CA VAL A 134 1.26 20.75 -4.80
C VAL A 134 0.78 21.87 -3.89
N SER A 135 0.72 21.58 -2.58
CA SER A 135 0.41 22.59 -1.55
C SER A 135 1.71 23.16 -1.00
N ARG A 136 1.75 24.47 -0.74
CA ARG A 136 2.94 25.15 -0.23
C ARG A 136 2.72 25.64 1.19
N MET A 137 3.76 25.54 2.01
CA MET A 137 3.79 26.12 3.35
C MET A 137 5.16 26.70 3.66
N GLN A 138 5.23 27.60 4.62
CA GLN A 138 6.51 28.11 5.12
C GLN A 138 6.96 27.29 6.34
N LYS A 139 8.25 27.00 6.42
CA LYS A 139 8.85 26.34 7.59
C LYS A 139 10.14 27.05 7.98
N GLU A 140 10.22 27.41 9.26
CA GLU A 140 11.40 28.02 9.85
C GLU A 140 12.58 27.04 9.81
N GLY A 141 13.77 27.55 9.49
CA GLY A 141 15.02 26.77 9.52
C GLY A 141 15.30 25.95 8.26
N LEU A 142 14.47 26.05 7.22
CA LEU A 142 14.80 25.53 5.89
C LEU A 142 15.76 26.47 5.14
N SER A 143 16.76 25.90 4.47
CA SER A 143 17.62 26.61 3.53
C SER A 143 17.01 26.68 2.13
N GLU A 144 16.33 25.61 1.70
CA GLU A 144 15.78 25.47 0.36
C GLU A 144 14.39 24.80 0.41
N PRO A 145 13.56 25.02 -0.63
CA PRO A 145 12.27 24.35 -0.74
C PRO A 145 12.42 22.84 -0.89
N GLN A 146 11.66 22.08 -0.09
CA GLN A 146 11.65 20.62 -0.18
C GLN A 146 10.28 20.04 0.17
N VAL A 147 10.00 18.85 -0.35
CA VAL A 147 8.80 18.07 0.00
C VAL A 147 8.89 17.66 1.47
N VAL A 148 7.85 17.99 2.24
CA VAL A 148 7.72 17.62 3.66
C VAL A 148 6.63 16.59 3.91
N ALA A 149 5.70 16.44 2.97
CA ALA A 149 4.70 15.41 3.02
C ALA A 149 4.27 15.00 1.60
N GLN A 150 3.80 13.77 1.49
CA GLN A 150 3.18 13.24 0.28
C GLN A 150 1.89 12.50 0.64
N HIS A 151 0.97 12.44 -0.31
CA HIS A 151 -0.22 11.62 -0.22
C HIS A 151 -0.50 10.97 -1.58
N PRO A 152 -0.66 9.63 -1.67
CA PRO A 152 -0.62 8.64 -0.58
C PRO A 152 0.75 8.46 0.10
N GLN A 153 0.76 7.74 1.23
CA GLN A 153 2.00 7.49 1.99
C GLN A 153 2.99 6.60 1.19
N PRO A 154 4.31 6.72 1.44
CA PRO A 154 5.31 5.83 0.86
C PRO A 154 4.96 4.34 1.09
N GLY A 155 5.26 3.50 0.11
CA GLY A 155 4.95 2.06 0.13
C GLY A 155 3.52 1.69 -0.25
N THR A 156 2.61 2.67 -0.39
CA THR A 156 1.23 2.41 -0.84
C THR A 156 1.26 1.78 -2.25
N LYS A 157 0.54 0.67 -2.44
CA LYS A 157 0.39 0.03 -3.75
C LYS A 157 -0.64 0.79 -4.58
N LEU A 158 -0.19 1.35 -5.70
CA LEU A 158 -1.01 2.18 -6.57
C LEU A 158 -0.97 1.66 -8.00
N ASN A 159 -2.06 1.85 -8.73
CA ASN A 159 -2.12 1.57 -10.15
C ASN A 159 -1.19 2.52 -10.91
N LYS A 160 -0.70 2.07 -12.07
CA LYS A 160 -0.01 2.98 -13.01
C LYS A 160 -0.92 4.16 -13.36
N GLY A 161 -0.34 5.35 -13.39
CA GLY A 161 -1.03 6.61 -13.62
C GLY A 161 -1.71 7.20 -12.40
N ALA A 162 -1.62 6.57 -11.21
CA ALA A 162 -2.16 7.15 -10.00
C ALA A 162 -1.52 8.52 -9.69
N VAL A 163 -2.33 9.40 -9.11
CA VAL A 163 -1.96 10.78 -8.77
C VAL A 163 -1.41 10.82 -7.35
N VAL A 164 -0.31 11.57 -7.16
CA VAL A 164 0.34 11.78 -5.87
C VAL A 164 0.42 13.27 -5.58
N ASP A 165 -0.22 13.69 -4.49
CA ASP A 165 -0.20 15.05 -4.00
C ASP A 165 1.02 15.28 -3.09
N LEU A 166 1.59 16.48 -3.15
CA LEU A 166 2.76 16.86 -2.37
C LEU A 166 2.48 18.10 -1.52
N VAL A 167 3.14 18.15 -0.36
CA VAL A 167 3.29 19.38 0.43
C VAL A 167 4.75 19.79 0.38
N VAL A 168 5.02 20.95 -0.21
CA VAL A 168 6.36 21.54 -0.31
C VAL A 168 6.48 22.63 0.75
N ALA A 169 7.51 22.52 1.58
CA ALA A 169 7.84 23.57 2.52
C ALA A 169 8.90 24.48 1.92
N GLU A 170 8.65 25.78 1.97
CA GLU A 170 9.56 26.85 1.57
C GLU A 170 10.23 27.46 2.80
N PRO A 171 11.43 28.05 2.66
CA PRO A 171 12.07 28.82 3.71
C PRO A 171 11.13 29.90 4.26
N GLY A 172 10.74 29.75 5.53
CA GLY A 172 9.98 30.76 6.27
C GLY A 172 10.89 31.74 7.01
N PRO A 173 10.38 32.94 7.37
CA PRO A 173 11.12 33.85 8.23
C PRO A 173 11.46 33.17 9.56
N ARG A 174 12.66 33.44 10.09
CA ARG A 174 12.98 33.06 11.46
C ARG A 174 12.14 33.91 12.39
N THR A 175 11.12 33.29 12.97
CA THR A 175 10.20 33.93 13.91
C THR A 175 10.70 33.81 15.34
N HIS A 176 11.68 32.93 15.58
CA HIS A 176 12.27 32.72 16.89
C HIS A 176 13.80 32.79 16.83
N PHE A 177 14.41 33.22 17.93
CA PHE A 177 15.84 33.24 18.13
C PHE A 177 16.17 32.98 19.61
N LEU A 178 17.45 32.93 19.94
CA LEU A 178 17.89 32.70 21.32
C LEU A 178 18.02 34.04 22.05
N MET A 179 17.49 34.07 23.26
CA MET A 179 17.54 35.23 24.15
C MET A 179 19.00 35.62 24.43
N PRO A 180 19.41 36.87 24.12
CA PRO A 180 20.74 37.35 24.46
C PRO A 180 21.03 37.30 25.97
N ASP A 181 22.29 37.11 26.35
CA ASP A 181 22.73 37.27 27.74
C ASP A 181 22.99 38.75 28.04
N LEU A 182 22.17 39.31 28.92
CA LEU A 182 22.21 40.70 29.35
C LEU A 182 22.85 40.84 30.73
N ARG A 183 23.16 39.74 31.43
CA ARG A 183 23.71 39.80 32.80
C ARG A 183 25.04 40.56 32.82
N GLY A 184 25.18 41.45 33.81
CA GLY A 184 26.33 42.34 33.95
C GLY A 184 26.37 43.51 32.95
N VAL A 185 25.46 43.57 31.98
CA VAL A 185 25.33 44.70 31.05
C VAL A 185 24.63 45.87 31.77
N PRO A 186 25.08 47.13 31.60
CA PRO A 186 24.36 48.28 32.13
C PRO A 186 22.96 48.45 31.50
N LEU A 187 21.95 48.88 32.26
CA LEU A 187 20.55 48.99 31.82
C LEU A 187 20.39 49.78 30.50
N PHE A 188 21.10 50.91 30.36
CA PHE A 188 21.01 51.73 29.15
C PHE A 188 21.50 50.99 27.89
N LYS A 189 22.50 50.11 28.05
CA LYS A 189 23.07 49.30 26.96
C LYS A 189 22.20 48.07 26.72
N ALA A 190 21.68 47.44 27.78
CA ALA A 190 20.74 46.34 27.69
C ALA A 190 19.49 46.73 26.89
N ARG A 191 18.93 47.92 27.13
CA ARG A 191 17.79 48.46 26.36
C ARG A 191 18.07 48.51 24.85
N LYS A 192 19.24 49.01 24.45
CA LYS A 192 19.65 49.05 23.04
C LYS A 192 19.83 47.65 22.44
N LEU A 193 20.35 46.69 23.22
CA LEU A 193 20.52 45.31 22.77
C LEU A 193 19.17 44.59 22.60
N ILE A 194 18.23 44.81 23.52
CA ILE A 194 16.86 44.28 23.45
C ILE A 194 16.16 44.82 22.19
N GLU A 195 16.21 46.13 21.97
CA GLU A 195 15.61 46.77 20.79
C GLU A 195 16.26 46.31 19.49
N ALA A 196 17.60 46.22 19.45
CA ALA A 196 18.33 45.73 18.28
C ALA A 196 18.04 44.25 17.96
N ALA A 197 17.74 43.44 18.98
CA ALA A 197 17.28 42.07 18.83
C ALA A 197 15.80 41.97 18.38
N GLY A 198 15.08 43.09 18.31
CA GLY A 198 13.65 43.14 17.98
C GLY A 198 12.75 42.65 19.11
N LEU A 199 13.21 42.72 20.36
CA LEU A 199 12.46 42.44 21.58
C LEU A 199 11.92 43.75 22.18
N LEU A 200 10.97 43.64 23.11
CA LEU A 200 10.39 44.77 23.82
C LEU A 200 10.92 44.82 25.26
N MET A 201 11.23 46.02 25.74
CA MET A 201 11.59 46.22 27.15
C MET A 201 10.33 46.11 28.02
N GLY A 202 10.35 45.23 29.01
CA GLY A 202 9.27 45.03 29.97
C GLY A 202 9.54 45.72 31.31
N GLU A 203 9.20 45.02 32.37
CA GLU A 203 9.37 45.45 33.76
C GLU A 203 10.85 45.57 34.13
N VAL A 204 11.17 46.60 34.92
CA VAL A 204 12.53 46.88 35.40
C VAL A 204 12.48 46.94 36.92
N ASP A 205 12.82 45.83 37.55
CA ASP A 205 12.90 45.73 39.00
C ASP A 205 14.30 46.09 39.50
N THR A 206 14.39 46.59 40.73
CA THR A 206 15.66 46.97 41.36
C THR A 206 15.89 46.17 42.63
N GLU A 207 17.07 45.60 42.79
CA GLU A 207 17.49 44.92 44.03
C GLU A 207 18.78 45.55 44.57
N ARG A 208 18.83 45.78 45.89
CA ARG A 208 20.04 46.26 46.54
C ARG A 208 21.06 45.13 46.66
N ARG A 209 22.17 45.22 45.91
CA ARG A 209 23.19 44.17 45.89
C ARG A 209 24.60 44.76 46.00
N GLY A 210 25.22 44.58 47.16
CA GLY A 210 26.61 44.97 47.39
C GLY A 210 27.60 44.23 46.47
N GLY A 211 28.60 44.95 45.96
CA GLY A 211 29.70 44.37 45.17
C GLY A 211 29.47 44.26 43.66
N THR A 212 28.33 44.72 43.13
CA THR A 212 28.08 44.79 41.68
C THR A 212 28.11 46.25 41.21
N ALA A 213 28.45 46.49 39.94
CA ALA A 213 28.30 47.81 39.33
C ALA A 213 26.85 48.29 39.43
N ASP A 214 26.65 49.58 39.69
CA ASP A 214 25.32 50.18 39.85
C ASP A 214 24.58 50.21 38.50
N ASN A 215 23.26 49.97 38.49
CA ASN A 215 22.43 49.87 37.29
C ASN A 215 22.85 48.79 36.27
N SER A 216 23.40 47.67 36.75
CA SER A 216 23.72 46.50 35.92
C SER A 216 22.65 45.41 36.06
N ILE A 217 22.35 44.72 34.97
CA ILE A 217 21.39 43.61 34.97
C ILE A 217 21.94 42.45 35.83
N LEU A 218 21.19 42.06 36.85
CA LEU A 218 21.42 40.90 37.70
C LEU A 218 20.73 39.66 37.11
N GLU A 219 19.46 39.83 36.73
CA GLU A 219 18.64 38.78 36.16
C GLU A 219 17.81 39.30 34.98
N GLN A 220 17.41 38.39 34.11
CA GLN A 220 16.53 38.67 32.98
C GLN A 220 15.49 37.56 32.86
N ARG A 221 14.32 37.92 32.36
CA ARG A 221 13.29 36.97 31.92
C ARG A 221 12.76 37.42 30.55
N PRO A 222 12.75 36.56 29.52
CA PRO A 222 13.25 35.18 29.50
C PRO A 222 14.76 35.02 29.78
N ARG A 223 15.17 33.85 30.29
CA ARG A 223 16.58 33.56 30.62
C ARG A 223 17.46 33.55 29.37
N ALA A 224 18.75 33.84 29.51
CA ALA A 224 19.71 33.73 28.42
C ALA A 224 19.63 32.33 27.76
N GLY A 225 19.62 32.29 26.42
CA GLY A 225 19.45 31.07 25.64
C GLY A 225 18.01 30.52 25.57
N ALA A 226 17.02 31.16 26.21
CA ALA A 226 15.61 30.81 25.98
C ALA A 226 15.22 31.11 24.53
N ARG A 227 14.29 30.33 23.96
CA ARG A 227 13.72 30.59 22.64
C ARG A 227 12.72 31.73 22.77
N VAL A 228 12.98 32.84 22.10
CA VAL A 228 12.14 34.05 22.12
C VAL A 228 11.67 34.42 20.72
N ALA A 229 10.47 34.97 20.62
CA ALA A 229 9.91 35.48 19.37
C ALA A 229 10.18 36.98 19.19
N LYS A 230 10.15 37.46 17.94
CA LYS A 230 10.21 38.91 17.67
C LYS A 230 9.03 39.62 18.35
N GLY A 231 9.32 40.69 19.08
CA GLY A 231 8.34 41.46 19.85
C GLY A 231 8.02 40.89 21.23
N GLU A 232 8.70 39.82 21.67
CA GLU A 232 8.55 39.29 23.03
C GLU A 232 9.12 40.27 24.07
N VAL A 233 8.47 40.34 25.22
CA VAL A 233 8.81 41.27 26.31
C VAL A 233 9.92 40.69 27.17
N VAL A 234 10.88 41.53 27.55
CA VAL A 234 12.02 41.17 28.40
C VAL A 234 11.97 41.99 29.68
N ASP A 235 11.74 41.30 30.80
CA ASP A 235 11.80 41.86 32.14
C ASP A 235 13.22 41.69 32.69
N VAL A 236 13.70 42.66 33.45
CA VAL A 236 15.06 42.65 34.00
C VAL A 236 15.09 43.10 35.44
N LEU A 237 15.96 42.46 36.21
CA LEU A 237 16.31 42.87 37.57
C LEU A 237 17.65 43.58 37.52
N VAL A 238 17.74 44.81 38.02
CA VAL A 238 18.97 45.61 38.06
C VAL A 238 19.50 45.80 39.48
N SER A 239 20.82 45.91 39.60
CA SER A 239 21.48 46.27 40.85
C SER A 239 21.23 47.73 41.19
N SER A 240 20.93 47.97 42.46
CA SER A 240 20.91 49.30 43.09
C SER A 240 21.85 49.32 44.29
N ARG A 241 22.32 50.51 44.66
CA ARG A 241 23.17 50.73 45.84
C ARG A 241 22.41 50.77 47.16
#